data_AF-A0A6B3C2C6-F1
#
_entry.id   AF-A0A6B3C2C6-F1
#
_cell.length_a   1.000
_cell.length_b   1.000
_cell.length_c   1.000
_cell.angle_alpha   90.00
_cell.angle_beta   90.00
_cell.angle_gamma   90.00
#
_symmetry.space_group_name_H-M   'P 1'
#
loop_
_entity.id
_entity.type
_entity.pdbx_description
1 polymer ?
#
loop_
_entity_poly.entity_id
_entity_poly.type
_entity_poly.pdbx_seq_one_letter_code
_entity_poly.pdbx_strand_id
1 'polypeptide(L)' 'MPEPKLTFWEKAAIVRLEVRGARRAIANIQDQPDIDKGIQRIKDRARKREANGK' A
#
# COMPACT_ATOMS: atom_id res chain seq x y z
N MET A 1 2.69 -8.98 14.99
CA MET A 1 1.37 -8.30 15.01
C MET A 1 0.63 -8.70 13.76
N PRO A 2 -0.67 -9.04 13.83
CA PRO A 2 -1.47 -9.34 12.63
C PRO A 2 -1.51 -8.11 11.71
N GLU A 3 -1.48 -8.33 10.39
CA GLU A 3 -1.65 -7.25 9.42
C GLU A 3 -3.06 -6.67 9.55
N PRO A 4 -3.20 -5.33 9.53
CA PRO A 4 -4.49 -4.70 9.72
C PRO A 4 -5.44 -5.07 8.58
N LYS A 5 -6.71 -5.33 8.92
CA LYS A 5 -7.73 -5.63 7.89
C LYS A 5 -7.93 -4.42 6.99
N LEU A 6 -7.52 -4.57 5.73
CA LEU A 6 -7.70 -3.53 4.71
C LEU A 6 -9.16 -3.46 4.26
N THR A 7 -9.70 -2.25 4.18
CA THR A 7 -10.97 -1.95 3.53
C THR A 7 -10.88 -2.13 2.01
N PHE A 8 -12.03 -2.21 1.34
CA PHE A 8 -12.11 -2.31 -0.13
C PHE A 8 -11.33 -1.17 -0.83
N TRP A 9 -11.47 0.05 -0.33
CA TRP A 9 -10.76 1.23 -0.86
C TRP A 9 -9.24 1.19 -0.62
N GLU A 10 -8.80 0.72 0.55
CA GLU A 10 -7.38 0.57 0.87
C GLU A 10 -6.72 -0.51 0.00
N LYS A 11 -7.43 -1.62 -0.25
CA LYS A 11 -6.98 -2.65 -1.19
C LYS A 11 -6.85 -2.09 -2.61
N ALA A 12 -7.87 -1.37 -3.10
CA ALA A 12 -7.83 -0.76 -4.43
C ALA A 12 -6.67 0.25 -4.57
N ALA A 13 -6.36 1.01 -3.52
CA ALA A 13 -5.24 1.94 -3.51
C ALA A 13 -3.88 1.24 -3.56
N ILE A 14 -3.70 0.13 -2.83
CA ILE A 14 -2.48 -0.70 -2.90
C ILE A 14 -2.32 -1.29 -4.30
N VAL A 15 -3.37 -1.92 -4.85
CA VAL A 15 -3.33 -2.50 -6.20
C VAL A 15 -2.96 -1.44 -7.24
N ARG A 16 -3.47 -0.21 -7.13
CA ARG A 16 -3.10 0.88 -8.05
C ARG A 16 -1.62 1.25 -7.94
N LEU A 17 -1.06 1.26 -6.74
CA LEU A 17 0.37 1.50 -6.51
C LEU A 17 1.20 0.34 -7.09
N GLU A 18 0.83 -0.90 -6.81
CA GLU A 18 1.53 -2.08 -7.36
C GLU A 18 1.47 -2.12 -8.89
N VAL A 19 0.34 -1.80 -9.51
CA VAL A 19 0.24 -1.70 -10.98
C VAL A 19 1.12 -0.59 -11.54
N ARG A 20 1.18 0.56 -10.86
CA ARG A 20 2.11 1.65 -11.24
C ARG A 20 3.56 1.20 -11.11
N GLY A 21 3.86 0.42 -10.09
CA GLY A 21 5.20 -0.12 -9.88
C GLY A 21 5.57 -1.20 -10.88
N ALA A 22 4.66 -2.11 -11.19
CA ALA A 22 4.82 -3.13 -12.23
C ALA A 22 5.09 -2.50 -13.60
N ARG A 23 4.38 -1.43 -13.97
CA ARG A 23 4.66 -0.68 -15.21
C ARG A 23 6.08 -0.09 -15.25
N ARG A 24 6.60 0.35 -14.11
CA ARG A 24 7.97 0.89 -14.01
C ARG A 24 9.02 -0.22 -13.96
N ALA A 25 8.71 -1.36 -13.35
CA ALA A 25 9.58 -2.53 -13.34
C ALA A 25 9.74 -3.12 -14.75
N ILE A 26 8.67 -3.11 -15.56
CA ILE A 26 8.73 -3.43 -17.00
C ILE A 26 9.67 -2.46 -17.75
N ALA A 27 9.77 -1.20 -17.30
CA ALA A 27 10.71 -0.22 -17.81
C ALA A 27 12.13 -0.33 -17.17
N ASN A 28 12.43 -1.45 -16.51
CA ASN A 28 13.70 -1.74 -15.83
C ASN A 28 14.04 -0.80 -14.65
N ILE A 29 13.04 -0.11 -14.10
CA ILE A 29 13.17 0.72 -12.90
C ILE A 29 12.83 -0.18 -11.69
N GLN A 30 13.85 -0.71 -11.03
CA GLN A 30 13.68 -1.65 -9.91
C GLN A 30 13.56 -0.96 -8.55
N ASP A 31 14.21 0.19 -8.37
CA ASP A 31 14.14 0.97 -7.13
C ASP A 31 12.91 1.90 -7.17
N GLN A 32 11.89 1.57 -6.37
CA GLN A 32 10.60 2.28 -6.38
C GLN A 32 10.15 2.68 -4.97
N PRO A 33 10.92 3.54 -4.28
CA PRO A 33 10.72 3.85 -2.88
C PRO A 33 9.43 4.67 -2.66
N ASP A 34 8.89 5.29 -3.71
CA ASP A 34 7.60 5.98 -3.67
C ASP A 34 6.42 5.01 -3.59
N ILE A 35 6.52 3.85 -4.25
CA ILE A 35 5.50 2.79 -4.23
C ILE A 35 5.48 2.14 -2.85
N ASP A 36 6.65 1.76 -2.34
CA ASP A 36 6.79 1.16 -1.00
C ASP A 36 6.31 2.09 0.10
N LYS A 37 6.70 3.37 0.06
CA LYS A 37 6.19 4.39 1.00
C LYS A 37 4.69 4.58 0.88
N GLY A 38 4.14 4.48 -0.33
CA GLY A 38 2.70 4.56 -0.58
C GLY A 38 1.94 3.41 0.09
N ILE A 39 2.42 2.18 -0.09
CA ILE A 39 1.83 0.98 0.53
C ILE A 39 1.95 1.05 2.05
N GLN A 40 3.12 1.42 2.59
CA GLN A 40 3.32 1.57 4.03
C GLN A 40 2.39 2.61 4.64
N ARG A 41 2.17 3.77 4.00
CA ARG A 41 1.20 4.77 4.47
C ARG A 41 -0.23 4.25 4.53
N ILE A 42 -0.63 3.41 3.57
CA ILE A 42 -1.96 2.78 3.56
C ILE A 42 -2.07 1.77 4.70
N LYS A 43 -1.05 0.92 4.89
CA LYS A 43 -0.99 -0.03 6.02
C LYS A 43 -0.99 0.67 7.37
N ASP A 44 -0.25 1.77 7.53
CA ASP A 44 -0.23 2.57 8.75
C ASP A 44 -1.57 3.26 9.01
N ARG A 45 -2.26 3.75 7.97
CA ARG A 45 -3.60 4.31 8.09
C ARG A 45 -4.60 3.23 8.51
N ALA A 46 -4.53 2.04 7.92
CA ALA A 46 -5.36 0.89 8.30
C ALA A 46 -5.10 0.47 9.75
N ARG A 47 -3.82 0.42 10.16
CA ARG A 47 -3.42 0.13 11.54
C ARG A 47 -3.94 1.19 12.51
N LYS A 48 -3.81 2.47 12.18
CA LYS A 48 -4.36 3.58 12.99
C LYS A 48 -5.89 3.50 13.07
N ARG A 49 -6.57 3.14 11.98
CA ARG A 49 -8.03 2.96 11.96
C ARG A 49 -8.47 1.80 12.84
N GLU A 50 -7.75 0.69 12.83
CA GLU A 50 -8.05 -0.46 13.67
C GLU A 50 -7.70 -0.20 15.14
N ALA A 51 -6.57 0.49 15.41
CA ALA A 51 -6.15 0.87 16.75
C ALA A 51 -7.05 1.95 17.38
N ASN A 52 -7.52 2.90 16.58
CA ASN A 52 -8.49 3.92 16.98
C ASN A 52 -9.94 3.43 16.83
N GLY A 53 -10.14 2.21 16.30
CA GLY A 53 -11.41 1.64 15.89
C GLY A 53 -12.03 0.72 16.92
N LYS A 54 -12.00 1.17 18.17
CA LYS A 54 -13.16 1.05 19.03
C LYS A 54 -14.14 2.15 18.65
#